data_AF-A0A955E1L2-F1
#
_entry.id   AF-A0A955E1L2-F1
#
_cell.length_a   1.000
_cell.length_b   1.000
_cell.length_c   1.000
_cell.angle_alpha   90.00
_cell.angle_beta   90.00
_cell.angle_gamma   90.00
#
_symmetry.space_group_name_H-M   'P 1'
#
loop_
_entity.id
_entity.type
_entity.pdbx_description
1 polymer ?
#
loop_
_entity_poly.entity_id
_entity_poly.type
_entity_poly.pdbx_seq_one_letter_code
_entity_poly.pdbx_strand_id
1 'polypeptide(L)'
;MNNDSTPDAPIEMPASDRDALISRVVDGCASASDWNSFRAMAADDQSIWSELAVAQRQYESLSEILHNTSAIADSVELPGGAVRHAHHQNRLDFVSRWGGWAAAAAILLVWVAGMNTQRGGSMDSAGMTAGLLPTGAKALNSATPDEAMDQYMTAGFQAGRVVGEVPNPIVIETRPMPDGSFEVLYLRQILERKVLSEVYRETNDEFGNPIAVPLETDPKRIKSF
;
A
#
# COMPACT_ATOMS: atom_id res chain seq x y z
N MET A 1 -12.67 35.71 -63.47
CA MET A 1 -11.87 35.11 -62.37
C MET A 1 -12.83 34.92 -61.22
N ASN A 2 -13.47 33.75 -61.15
CA ASN A 2 -14.45 33.43 -60.13
C ASN A 2 -13.71 32.70 -59.00
N ASN A 3 -13.65 33.33 -57.82
CA ASN A 3 -13.22 32.68 -56.60
C ASN A 3 -14.35 31.73 -56.16
N ASP A 4 -14.17 30.46 -56.50
CA ASP A 4 -14.97 29.36 -55.97
C ASP A 4 -14.62 29.20 -54.48
N SER A 5 -15.44 29.79 -53.61
CA SER A 5 -15.32 29.67 -52.17
C SER A 5 -16.04 28.38 -51.78
N THR A 6 -15.32 27.26 -51.89
CA THR A 6 -15.78 25.98 -51.34
C THR A 6 -15.93 26.18 -49.82
N PRO A 7 -17.13 26.02 -49.23
CA PRO A 7 -17.30 26.14 -47.80
C PRO A 7 -16.43 25.09 -47.11
N ASP A 8 -15.56 25.52 -46.20
CA ASP A 8 -14.75 24.65 -45.36
C ASP A 8 -15.65 23.58 -44.74
N ALA A 9 -15.41 22.33 -45.12
CA ALA A 9 -16.09 21.19 -44.53
C ALA A 9 -15.83 21.22 -43.02
N PRO A 10 -16.84 20.96 -42.17
CA PRO A 10 -16.64 20.89 -40.73
C PRO A 10 -15.53 19.89 -40.44
N ILE A 11 -14.53 20.32 -39.68
CA ILE A 11 -13.41 19.48 -39.26
C ILE A 11 -14.00 18.41 -38.34
N GLU A 12 -14.38 17.26 -38.90
CA GLU A 12 -14.71 16.06 -38.13
C GLU A 12 -13.44 15.63 -37.38
N MET A 13 -13.40 15.97 -36.09
CA MET A 13 -12.40 15.38 -35.21
C MET A 13 -12.61 13.87 -35.15
N PRO A 14 -11.52 13.08 -35.02
CA PRO A 14 -11.67 11.65 -34.85
C PRO A 14 -12.52 11.38 -33.61
N ALA A 15 -13.59 10.58 -33.76
CA ALA A 15 -14.50 10.20 -32.67
C ALA A 15 -13.76 9.74 -31.39
N SER A 16 -12.53 9.25 -31.56
CA SER A 16 -11.59 8.88 -30.50
C SER A 16 -11.29 9.99 -29.46
N ASP A 17 -11.23 11.27 -29.84
CA ASP A 17 -10.84 12.34 -28.90
C ASP A 17 -12.00 12.72 -27.96
N ARG A 18 -13.21 12.71 -28.50
CA ARG A 18 -14.46 12.94 -27.74
C ARG A 18 -14.68 11.82 -26.72
N ASP A 19 -14.61 10.57 -27.17
CA ASP A 19 -14.85 9.41 -26.32
C ASP A 19 -13.78 9.29 -25.22
N ALA A 20 -12.53 9.63 -25.53
CA ALA A 20 -11.45 9.69 -24.53
C ALA A 20 -11.71 10.76 -23.45
N LEU A 21 -12.23 11.93 -23.82
CA LEU A 21 -12.57 12.99 -22.86
C LEU A 21 -13.77 12.60 -21.98
N ILE A 22 -14.83 12.01 -22.56
CA ILE A 22 -15.96 11.49 -21.80
C ILE A 22 -15.49 10.42 -20.80
N SER A 23 -14.67 9.48 -21.25
CA SER A 23 -14.11 8.42 -20.41
C SER A 23 -13.33 8.98 -19.20
N ARG A 24 -12.39 9.92 -19.43
CA ARG A 24 -11.65 10.58 -18.33
C ARG A 24 -12.56 11.33 -17.35
N VAL A 25 -13.63 11.96 -17.84
CA VAL A 25 -14.60 12.67 -16.99
C VAL A 25 -15.36 11.68 -16.12
N VAL A 26 -15.84 10.57 -16.68
CA VAL A 26 -16.55 9.51 -15.95
C VAL A 26 -15.64 8.86 -14.90
N ASP A 27 -14.39 8.60 -15.25
CA ASP A 27 -13.38 8.00 -14.34
C ASP A 27 -12.88 8.98 -13.25
N GLY A 28 -13.32 10.24 -13.25
CA GLY A 28 -12.84 11.26 -12.30
C GLY A 28 -11.38 11.68 -12.50
N CYS A 29 -10.78 11.33 -13.63
CA CYS A 29 -9.37 11.60 -13.96
C CYS A 29 -9.18 12.87 -14.82
N ALA A 30 -10.27 13.54 -15.21
CA ALA A 30 -10.22 14.74 -16.05
C ALA A 30 -9.57 15.92 -15.35
N SER A 31 -8.54 16.50 -15.98
CA SER A 31 -7.91 17.73 -15.53
C SER A 31 -8.79 18.96 -15.79
N ALA A 32 -8.43 20.11 -15.23
CA ALA A 32 -9.10 21.38 -15.53
C ALA A 32 -9.07 21.73 -17.03
N SER A 33 -8.00 21.34 -17.73
CA SER A 33 -7.89 21.52 -19.18
C SER A 33 -8.86 20.62 -19.93
N ASP A 34 -8.99 19.36 -19.53
CA ASP A 34 -9.95 18.41 -20.14
C ASP A 34 -11.39 18.92 -19.98
N TRP A 35 -11.74 19.45 -18.80
CA TRP A 35 -13.04 20.06 -18.54
C TRP A 35 -13.33 21.30 -19.38
N ASN A 36 -12.31 22.09 -19.71
CA ASN A 36 -12.45 23.24 -20.61
C ASN A 36 -12.69 22.77 -22.05
N SER A 37 -11.89 21.81 -22.52
CA SER A 37 -12.05 21.22 -23.86
C SER A 37 -13.42 20.55 -24.03
N PHE A 38 -13.86 19.79 -23.03
CA PHE A 38 -15.19 19.17 -23.02
C PHE A 38 -16.31 20.22 -23.12
N ARG A 39 -16.25 21.29 -22.32
CA ARG A 39 -17.26 22.36 -22.34
C ARG A 39 -17.26 23.15 -23.65
N ALA A 40 -16.10 23.38 -24.25
CA ALA A 40 -16.00 24.01 -25.55
C ALA A 40 -16.71 23.16 -26.62
N MET A 41 -16.43 21.85 -26.67
CA MET A 41 -17.11 20.94 -27.60
C MET A 41 -18.62 20.87 -27.34
N ALA A 42 -19.03 20.79 -26.08
CA ALA A 42 -20.43 20.66 -25.72
C ALA A 42 -21.24 21.96 -25.88
N ALA A 43 -20.56 23.11 -26.06
CA ALA A 43 -21.19 24.36 -26.44
C ALA A 43 -21.59 24.36 -27.92
N ASP A 44 -20.81 23.70 -28.77
CA ASP A 44 -21.07 23.53 -30.20
C ASP A 44 -22.05 22.37 -30.46
N ASP A 45 -21.96 21.29 -29.67
CA ASP A 45 -22.83 20.11 -29.78
C ASP A 45 -23.41 19.67 -28.43
N GLN A 46 -24.72 19.93 -28.22
CA GLN A 46 -25.43 19.58 -26.99
C GLN A 46 -25.62 18.06 -26.80
N SER A 47 -25.48 17.24 -27.86
CA SER A 47 -25.63 15.78 -27.76
C SER A 47 -24.56 15.15 -26.86
N ILE A 48 -23.39 15.79 -26.76
CA ILE A 48 -22.26 15.36 -25.91
C ILE A 48 -22.66 15.30 -24.42
N TRP A 49 -23.50 16.23 -23.95
CA TRP A 49 -24.02 16.16 -22.58
C TRP A 49 -24.92 14.94 -22.35
N SER A 50 -25.67 14.54 -23.37
CA SER A 50 -26.52 13.36 -23.30
C SER A 50 -25.68 12.07 -23.30
N GLU A 51 -24.62 12.02 -24.11
CA GLU A 51 -23.66 10.91 -24.11
C GLU A 51 -22.96 10.78 -22.75
N LEU A 52 -22.51 11.89 -22.14
CA LEU A 52 -21.93 11.88 -20.79
C LEU A 52 -22.92 11.33 -19.75
N ALA A 53 -24.18 11.78 -19.78
CA ALA A 53 -25.19 11.31 -18.84
C ALA A 53 -25.49 9.81 -19.01
N VAL A 54 -25.47 9.29 -20.25
CA VAL A 54 -25.60 7.85 -20.52
C VAL A 54 -24.39 7.09 -19.97
N ALA A 55 -23.17 7.57 -20.21
CA ALA A 55 -21.96 6.94 -19.71
C ALA A 55 -21.90 6.91 -18.16
N GLN A 56 -22.32 7.99 -17.49
CA GLN A 56 -22.42 8.04 -16.03
C GLN A 56 -23.42 7.01 -15.48
N ARG A 57 -24.61 6.89 -16.07
CA ARG A 57 -25.59 5.86 -15.66
C ARG A 57 -25.08 4.44 -15.88
N GLN A 58 -24.35 4.20 -16.98
CA GLN A 58 -23.73 2.90 -17.25
C GLN A 58 -22.64 2.57 -16.20
N TYR A 59 -21.82 3.56 -15.84
CA TYR A 59 -20.80 3.40 -14.80
C TYR A 59 -21.41 3.11 -13.41
N GLU A 60 -22.49 3.81 -13.03
CA GLU A 60 -23.22 3.57 -11.79
C GLU A 60 -23.80 2.14 -11.74
N SER A 61 -24.45 1.70 -12.82
CA SER A 61 -25.00 0.35 -12.94
C SER A 61 -23.91 -0.73 -12.85
N LEU A 62 -22.78 -0.54 -13.54
CA LEU A 62 -21.64 -1.45 -13.46
C LEU A 62 -21.07 -1.51 -12.04
N SER A 63 -20.93 -0.35 -11.38
CA SER A 63 -20.42 -0.25 -10.01
C SER A 63 -21.32 -0.96 -9.00
N GLU A 64 -22.65 -0.84 -9.16
CA GLU A 64 -23.63 -1.57 -8.33
C GLU A 64 -23.50 -3.09 -8.49
N ILE A 65 -23.43 -3.58 -9.75
CA ILE A 65 -23.25 -5.01 -10.03
C ILE A 65 -21.92 -5.52 -9.48
N LEU A 66 -20.84 -4.77 -9.64
CA LEU A 66 -19.52 -5.13 -9.13
C LEU A 66 -19.54 -5.20 -7.60
N HIS A 67 -20.15 -4.23 -6.93
CA HIS A 67 -20.27 -4.22 -5.48
C HIS A 67 -21.05 -5.43 -4.97
N ASN A 68 -22.17 -5.77 -5.61
CA ASN A 68 -22.95 -6.95 -5.27
C ASN A 68 -22.16 -8.25 -5.51
N THR A 69 -21.43 -8.34 -6.62
CA THR A 69 -20.59 -9.51 -6.94
C THR A 69 -19.44 -9.67 -5.96
N SER A 70 -18.81 -8.56 -5.55
CA SER A 70 -17.78 -8.55 -4.51
C SER A 70 -18.33 -9.05 -3.19
N ALA A 71 -19.51 -8.58 -2.78
CA ALA A 71 -20.14 -9.04 -1.53
C ALA A 71 -20.43 -10.55 -1.53
N ILE A 72 -20.79 -11.12 -2.68
CA ILE A 72 -20.93 -12.58 -2.84
C ILE A 72 -19.56 -13.25 -2.69
N ALA A 73 -18.52 -12.76 -3.37
CA ALA A 73 -17.17 -13.32 -3.29
C ALA A 73 -16.62 -13.29 -1.86
N ASP A 74 -16.85 -12.19 -1.13
CA ASP A 74 -16.46 -12.03 0.28
C ASP A 74 -17.22 -12.99 1.22
N SER A 75 -18.40 -13.48 0.80
CA SER A 75 -19.21 -14.43 1.56
C SER A 75 -18.84 -15.90 1.32
N VAL A 76 -18.07 -16.21 0.27
CA VAL A 76 -17.66 -17.59 -0.03
C VAL A 76 -16.55 -18.00 0.94
N GLU A 77 -16.92 -18.78 1.96
CA GLU A 77 -15.96 -19.45 2.82
C GLU A 77 -15.21 -20.53 2.03
N LEU A 78 -13.89 -20.40 1.89
CA LEU A 78 -13.07 -21.43 1.27
C LEU A 78 -12.91 -22.62 2.25
N PRO A 79 -13.13 -23.87 1.80
CA PRO A 79 -12.87 -25.06 2.60
C PRO A 79 -11.37 -25.16 2.88
N GLY A 80 -10.98 -24.85 4.11
CA GLY A 80 -9.57 -24.69 4.50
C GLY A 80 -9.34 -23.89 5.79
N GLY A 81 -10.42 -23.37 6.40
CA GLY A 81 -10.34 -22.71 7.70
C GLY A 81 -10.23 -21.20 7.54
N ALA A 82 -11.13 -20.50 8.22
CA ALA A 82 -11.10 -19.07 8.35
C ALA A 82 -9.71 -18.59 8.77
N VAL A 83 -8.96 -17.95 7.88
CA VAL A 83 -8.11 -16.84 8.28
C VAL A 83 -9.08 -15.78 8.78
N ARG A 84 -9.48 -15.91 10.05
CA ARG A 84 -10.38 -14.98 10.73
C ARG A 84 -9.75 -13.58 10.69
N HIS A 85 -10.11 -12.78 9.70
CA HIS A 85 -9.86 -11.33 9.74
C HIS A 85 -10.68 -10.62 10.83
N ALA A 86 -11.51 -11.35 11.58
CA ALA A 86 -12.26 -10.88 12.74
C ALA A 86 -11.44 -10.50 13.99
N HIS A 87 -10.08 -10.51 13.94
CA HIS A 87 -9.23 -10.27 15.12
C HIS A 87 -8.45 -8.96 15.16
N HIS A 88 -8.55 -8.06 14.16
CA HIS A 88 -7.86 -6.75 14.24
C HIS A 88 -8.69 -5.60 14.78
N GLN A 89 -10.02 -5.64 14.70
CA GLN A 89 -10.84 -4.57 15.27
C GLN A 89 -11.03 -4.70 16.80
N ASN A 90 -11.08 -5.92 17.36
CA ASN A 90 -11.34 -6.12 18.80
C ASN A 90 -10.10 -6.14 19.72
N ARG A 91 -8.87 -6.15 19.18
CA ARG A 91 -7.66 -6.19 20.02
C ARG A 91 -7.21 -4.83 20.55
N LEU A 92 -7.63 -3.73 19.92
CA LEU A 92 -7.33 -2.38 20.41
C LEU A 92 -8.15 -2.02 21.66
N ASP A 93 -9.35 -2.56 21.81
CA ASP A 93 -10.21 -2.29 22.98
C ASP A 93 -9.79 -3.04 24.26
N PHE A 94 -9.03 -4.14 24.14
CA PHE A 94 -8.58 -4.90 25.31
C PHE A 94 -7.25 -4.38 25.89
N VAL A 95 -6.36 -3.87 25.02
CA VAL A 95 -5.07 -3.31 25.42
C VAL A 95 -5.24 -1.93 26.09
N SER A 96 -6.24 -1.15 25.69
CA SER A 96 -6.54 0.16 26.30
C SER A 96 -6.96 0.05 27.77
N ARG A 97 -7.50 -1.10 28.20
CA ARG A 97 -7.91 -1.34 29.60
C ARG A 97 -6.82 -1.89 30.52
N TRP A 98 -5.75 -2.48 29.98
CA TRP A 98 -4.65 -3.08 30.77
C TRP A 98 -3.29 -2.38 30.59
N GLY A 99 -3.15 -1.51 29.60
CA GLY A 99 -1.89 -0.83 29.27
C GLY A 99 -1.37 0.17 30.31
N GLY A 100 -2.23 0.67 31.21
CA GLY A 100 -1.83 1.66 32.23
C GLY A 100 -0.79 1.14 33.23
N TRP A 101 -0.91 -0.12 33.66
CA TRP A 101 -0.01 -0.69 34.67
C TRP A 101 1.25 -1.28 34.06
N ALA A 102 1.17 -1.85 32.85
CA ALA A 102 2.32 -2.41 32.15
C ALA A 102 3.32 -1.32 31.74
N ALA A 103 2.84 -0.14 31.30
CA ALA A 103 3.70 1.00 31.01
C ALA A 103 4.44 1.50 32.27
N ALA A 104 3.75 1.59 33.41
CA ALA A 104 4.37 1.97 34.68
C ALA A 104 5.44 0.96 35.14
N ALA A 105 5.17 -0.35 35.01
CA ALA A 105 6.14 -1.40 35.35
C ALA A 105 7.35 -1.41 34.41
N ALA A 106 7.16 -1.15 33.11
CA ALA A 106 8.24 -1.05 32.14
C ALA A 106 9.15 0.16 32.43
N ILE A 107 8.59 1.32 32.77
CA ILE A 107 9.36 2.51 33.17
C ILE A 107 10.16 2.24 34.47
N LEU A 108 9.55 1.54 35.43
CA LEU A 108 10.21 1.20 36.70
C LEU A 108 11.35 0.18 36.50
N LEU A 109 11.18 -0.80 35.62
CA LEU A 109 12.24 -1.75 35.25
C LEU A 109 13.42 -1.07 34.54
N VAL A 110 13.15 -0.13 33.63
CA VAL A 110 14.18 0.66 32.96
C VAL A 110 14.96 1.51 33.96
N TRP A 111 14.28 2.09 34.96
CA TRP A 111 14.95 2.91 35.97
C TRP A 111 15.81 2.09 36.94
N VAL A 112 15.33 0.92 37.38
CA VAL A 112 16.08 -0.01 38.25
C VAL A 112 17.28 -0.62 37.51
N ALA A 113 17.13 -0.98 36.23
CA ALA A 113 18.23 -1.49 35.43
C ALA A 113 19.27 -0.41 35.08
N GLY A 114 18.84 0.83 34.90
CA GLY A 114 19.71 1.97 34.56
C GLY A 114 20.58 2.49 35.71
N MET A 115 20.16 2.34 36.97
CA MET A 115 20.94 2.83 38.11
C MET A 115 22.09 1.89 38.53
N ASN A 116 22.15 0.64 38.06
CA ASN A 116 23.13 -0.34 38.52
C ASN A 116 24.38 -0.47 37.64
N THR A 117 24.45 0.22 36.49
CA THR A 117 25.57 0.08 35.53
C THR A 117 26.74 1.04 35.78
N GLN A 118 26.68 1.90 36.80
CA GLN A 118 27.73 2.88 37.09
C GLN A 118 28.59 2.56 38.33
N ARG A 119 28.59 1.31 38.80
CA ARG A 119 29.42 0.89 39.94
C ARG A 119 30.31 -0.31 39.61
N GLY A 120 31.44 0.01 38.96
CA GLY A 120 32.75 -0.59 39.19
C GLY A 120 32.94 -2.08 38.90
N GLY A 121 33.76 -2.38 37.89
CA GLY A 121 34.38 -3.70 37.76
C GLY A 121 34.90 -3.99 36.36
N SER A 122 36.12 -3.54 36.08
CA SER A 122 36.93 -4.09 34.98
C SER A 122 37.18 -5.57 35.22
N MET A 123 36.53 -6.44 34.44
CA MET A 123 36.98 -7.81 34.23
C MET A 123 36.67 -8.22 32.80
N ASP A 124 37.74 -8.60 32.11
CA ASP A 124 37.80 -9.09 30.75
C ASP A 124 36.78 -10.22 30.53
N SER A 125 35.76 -9.96 29.74
CA SER A 125 34.85 -10.98 29.20
C SER A 125 35.13 -11.12 27.72
N ALA A 126 35.68 -12.28 27.38
CA ALA A 126 36.04 -12.72 26.05
C ALA A 126 34.87 -12.58 25.06
N GLY A 127 35.18 -11.99 23.92
CA GLY A 127 34.22 -11.63 22.88
C GLY A 127 33.47 -12.83 22.31
N MET A 128 32.14 -12.79 22.45
CA MET A 128 31.27 -13.29 21.39
C MET A 128 31.07 -12.13 20.41
N THR A 129 31.82 -12.17 19.32
CA THR A 129 31.70 -11.30 18.15
C THR A 129 30.36 -11.56 17.44
N ALA A 130 29.29 -10.99 17.99
CA ALA A 130 28.08 -10.73 17.22
C ALA A 130 28.39 -9.59 16.25
N GLY A 131 28.46 -9.92 14.96
CA GLY A 131 28.51 -9.04 13.78
C GLY A 131 29.14 -7.66 13.95
N LEU A 132 30.32 -7.45 13.35
CA LEU A 132 30.89 -6.13 13.10
C LEU A 132 29.81 -5.18 12.54
N LEU A 133 29.23 -4.38 13.43
CA LEU A 133 28.40 -3.26 13.03
C LEU A 133 29.32 -2.30 12.26
N PRO A 134 28.89 -1.78 11.10
CA PRO A 134 29.68 -0.82 10.36
C PRO A 134 30.08 0.33 11.27
N THR A 135 31.37 0.67 11.27
CA THR A 135 31.95 1.80 12.01
C THR A 135 31.14 3.07 11.74
N GLY A 136 30.32 3.49 12.71
CA GLY A 136 29.41 4.64 12.59
C GLY A 136 27.95 4.35 12.95
N ALA A 137 27.54 3.09 13.10
CA ALA A 137 26.21 2.75 13.57
C ALA A 137 26.02 3.16 15.05
N LYS A 138 25.10 4.10 15.30
CA LYS A 138 24.62 4.37 16.67
C LYS A 138 24.04 3.08 17.25
N ALA A 139 24.23 2.86 18.54
CA ALA A 139 23.60 1.74 19.21
C ALA A 139 22.08 1.84 19.03
N LEU A 140 21.41 0.73 18.67
CA LEU A 140 19.96 0.66 18.43
C LEU A 140 19.14 1.27 19.58
N ASN A 141 19.67 1.27 20.80
CA ASN A 141 19.03 1.84 21.98
C ASN A 141 18.99 3.39 22.00
N SER A 142 19.63 4.05 21.03
CA SER A 142 19.76 5.52 20.94
C SER A 142 19.33 6.11 19.60
N ALA A 143 18.95 5.26 18.64
CA ALA A 143 18.48 5.71 17.34
C ALA A 143 17.03 6.18 17.44
N THR A 144 16.70 7.28 16.76
CA THR A 144 15.29 7.61 16.52
C THR A 144 14.66 6.56 15.59
N PRO A 145 13.32 6.39 15.56
CA PRO A 145 12.68 5.43 14.67
C PRO A 145 13.05 5.63 13.19
N ASP A 146 13.19 6.88 12.74
CA ASP A 146 13.63 7.19 11.37
C ASP A 146 15.10 6.81 11.15
N GLU A 147 15.99 7.09 12.10
CA GLU A 147 17.40 6.67 12.01
C GLU A 147 17.54 5.13 11.95
N ALA A 148 16.73 4.41 12.74
CA ALA A 148 16.71 2.96 12.72
C ALA A 148 16.20 2.41 11.38
N MET A 149 15.21 3.07 10.78
CA MET A 149 14.70 2.73 9.45
C MET A 149 15.74 3.00 8.37
N ASP A 150 16.40 4.16 8.38
CA ASP A 150 17.44 4.50 7.41
C ASP A 150 18.61 3.51 7.48
N GLN A 151 18.96 3.08 8.70
CA GLN A 151 19.95 2.03 8.91
C GLN A 151 19.49 0.69 8.32
N TYR A 152 18.22 0.32 8.51
CA TYR A 152 17.64 -0.89 7.92
C TYR A 152 17.67 -0.84 6.39
N MET A 153 17.22 0.27 5.79
CA MET A 153 17.20 0.48 4.35
C MET A 153 18.60 0.41 3.75
N THR A 154 19.56 1.08 4.39
CA THR A 154 20.97 1.07 3.97
C THR A 154 21.57 -0.33 4.03
N ALA A 155 21.43 -1.02 5.17
CA ALA A 155 21.95 -2.37 5.33
C ALA A 155 21.26 -3.38 4.39
N GLY A 156 19.94 -3.28 4.24
CA GLY A 156 19.15 -4.12 3.36
C GLY A 156 19.47 -3.92 1.88
N PHE A 157 19.74 -2.68 1.46
CA PHE A 157 20.13 -2.35 0.10
C PHE A 157 21.54 -2.89 -0.20
N GLN A 158 22.50 -2.70 0.71
CA GLN A 158 23.85 -3.26 0.59
C GLN A 158 23.83 -4.80 0.52
N ALA A 159 22.91 -5.45 1.25
CA ALA A 159 22.72 -6.89 1.22
C ALA A 159 21.95 -7.39 -0.04
N GLY A 160 21.48 -6.50 -0.91
CA GLY A 160 20.64 -6.86 -2.06
C GLY A 160 19.26 -7.42 -1.70
N ARG A 161 18.83 -7.23 -0.45
CA ARG A 161 17.56 -7.71 0.08
C ARG A 161 16.47 -6.66 -0.01
N VAL A 162 16.77 -5.38 0.18
CA VAL A 162 15.82 -4.28 0.00
C VAL A 162 15.95 -3.74 -1.41
N VAL A 163 14.83 -3.65 -2.12
CA VAL A 163 14.75 -3.05 -3.47
C VAL A 163 14.56 -1.53 -3.35
N GLY A 164 13.74 -1.10 -2.40
CA GLY A 164 13.47 0.32 -2.15
C GLY A 164 12.20 0.52 -1.32
N GLU A 165 11.82 1.77 -1.14
CA GLU A 165 10.56 2.19 -0.55
C GLU A 165 9.55 2.49 -1.66
N VAL A 166 8.27 2.13 -1.46
CA VAL A 166 7.20 2.51 -2.40
C VAL A 166 6.95 4.00 -2.26
N PRO A 167 7.04 4.79 -3.36
CA PRO A 167 6.75 6.21 -3.30
C PRO A 167 5.27 6.44 -2.98
N ASN A 168 4.99 7.53 -2.25
CA ASN A 168 3.65 7.93 -1.77
C ASN A 168 3.07 6.97 -0.72
N PRO A 169 3.32 7.23 0.58
CA PRO A 169 2.77 6.41 1.63
C PRO A 169 1.24 6.46 1.64
N ILE A 170 0.61 5.34 1.96
CA ILE A 170 -0.84 5.25 2.04
C ILE A 170 -1.27 5.89 3.36
N VAL A 171 -2.01 7.00 3.29
CA VAL A 171 -2.60 7.62 4.49
C VAL A 171 -3.78 6.78 4.96
N ILE A 172 -3.72 6.31 6.20
CA ILE A 172 -4.75 5.50 6.85
C ILE A 172 -5.78 6.42 7.52
N GLU A 173 -5.31 7.40 8.28
CA GLU A 173 -6.14 8.28 9.09
C GLU A 173 -5.51 9.66 9.19
N THR A 174 -6.34 10.70 9.20
CA THR A 174 -5.93 12.08 9.47
C THR A 174 -6.84 12.65 10.55
N ARG A 175 -6.25 13.12 11.66
CA ARG A 175 -6.99 13.69 12.79
C ARG A 175 -6.56 15.14 13.04
N PRO A 176 -7.50 16.10 13.06
CA PRO A 176 -7.17 17.48 13.43
C PRO A 176 -6.91 17.58 14.94
N MET A 177 -5.95 18.42 15.30
CA MET A 177 -5.57 18.70 16.69
C MET A 177 -6.10 20.08 17.14
N PRO A 178 -6.25 20.34 18.45
CA PRO A 178 -6.81 21.60 18.96
C PRO A 178 -6.01 22.86 18.59
N ASP A 179 -4.72 22.72 18.29
CA ASP A 179 -3.82 23.80 17.86
C ASP A 179 -3.91 24.10 16.35
N GLY A 180 -4.78 23.39 15.63
CA GLY A 180 -4.92 23.50 14.17
C GLY A 180 -3.94 22.65 13.37
N SER A 181 -3.08 21.86 14.03
CA SER A 181 -2.23 20.86 13.36
C SER A 181 -3.01 19.58 13.02
N PHE A 182 -2.36 18.66 12.29
CA PHE A 182 -2.94 17.37 11.95
C PHE A 182 -2.01 16.23 12.38
N GLU A 183 -2.58 15.22 13.03
CA GLU A 183 -1.96 13.92 13.23
C GLU A 183 -2.27 13.05 12.00
N VAL A 184 -1.24 12.54 11.33
CA VAL A 184 -1.38 11.70 10.12
C VAL A 184 -0.82 10.31 10.41
N LEU A 185 -1.68 9.31 10.36
CA LEU A 185 -1.27 7.90 10.38
C LEU A 185 -1.13 7.41 8.95
N TYR A 186 0.06 6.93 8.61
CA TYR A 186 0.33 6.42 7.27
C TYR A 186 1.06 5.07 7.31
N LEU A 187 0.88 4.28 6.25
CA LEU A 187 1.58 3.03 6.01
C LEU A 187 2.78 3.30 5.09
N ARG A 188 3.98 3.06 5.62
CA ARG A 188 5.22 3.03 4.82
C ARG A 188 5.44 1.60 4.33
N GLN A 189 5.58 1.42 3.02
CA GLN A 189 5.79 0.10 2.40
C GLN A 189 7.22 -0.04 1.90
N ILE A 190 7.89 -1.11 2.31
CA ILE A 190 9.26 -1.45 1.88
C ILE A 190 9.19 -2.68 0.98
N LEU A 191 9.81 -2.59 -0.18
CA LEU A 191 9.93 -3.71 -1.10
C LEU A 191 11.20 -4.50 -0.80
N GLU A 192 11.03 -5.76 -0.40
CA GLU A 192 12.11 -6.71 -0.23
C GLU A 192 12.12 -7.77 -1.34
N ARG A 193 13.33 -8.13 -1.74
CA ARG A 193 13.62 -9.25 -2.63
C ARG A 193 14.18 -10.39 -1.80
N LYS A 194 13.54 -11.55 -1.91
CA LYS A 194 14.06 -12.80 -1.37
C LYS A 194 14.15 -13.82 -2.50
N VAL A 195 15.36 -14.32 -2.74
CA VAL A 195 15.56 -15.46 -3.64
C VAL A 195 15.44 -16.73 -2.79
N LEU A 196 14.44 -17.55 -3.11
CA LEU A 196 14.21 -18.82 -2.44
C LEU A 196 14.75 -19.94 -3.33
N SER A 197 15.46 -20.90 -2.73
CA SER A 197 15.88 -22.11 -3.43
C SER A 197 14.71 -23.06 -3.68
N GLU A 198 13.72 -23.02 -2.78
CA GLU A 198 12.56 -23.90 -2.78
C GLU A 198 11.33 -23.08 -2.43
N VAL A 199 10.25 -23.30 -3.17
CA VAL A 199 8.94 -22.70 -2.89
C VAL A 199 8.03 -23.83 -2.45
N TYR A 200 7.27 -23.60 -1.39
CA TYR A 200 6.32 -24.58 -0.88
C TYR A 200 4.91 -24.02 -1.07
N ARG A 201 3.97 -24.89 -1.40
CA ARG A 201 2.53 -24.62 -1.34
C ARG A 201 1.98 -25.28 -0.09
N GLU A 202 1.27 -24.49 0.72
CA GLU A 202 0.45 -25.04 1.79
C GLU A 202 -0.80 -25.70 1.18
N THR A 203 -1.01 -26.98 1.49
CA THR A 203 -2.21 -27.74 1.14
C THR A 203 -2.69 -28.48 2.36
N ASN A 204 -3.94 -28.92 2.40
CA ASN A 204 -4.43 -29.76 3.49
C ASN A 204 -4.29 -31.24 3.11
N ASP A 205 -3.95 -32.09 4.08
CA ASP A 205 -4.04 -33.55 3.97
C ASP A 205 -5.50 -34.04 4.05
N GLU A 206 -5.72 -35.36 3.95
CA GLU A 206 -7.06 -35.95 4.06
C GLU A 206 -7.73 -35.78 5.45
N PHE A 207 -6.98 -35.36 6.47
CA PHE A 207 -7.48 -35.06 7.81
C PHE A 207 -7.69 -33.55 8.04
N GLY A 208 -7.40 -32.71 7.04
CA GLY A 208 -7.53 -31.26 7.12
C GLY A 208 -6.34 -30.55 7.78
N ASN A 209 -5.20 -31.22 7.99
CA ASN A 209 -4.00 -30.57 8.53
C ASN A 209 -3.20 -29.89 7.41
N PRO A 210 -2.64 -28.69 7.66
CA PRO A 210 -1.77 -28.04 6.69
C PRO A 210 -0.45 -28.80 6.55
N ILE A 211 -0.11 -29.15 5.31
CA ILE A 211 1.16 -29.74 4.89
C ILE A 211 1.81 -28.85 3.83
N ALA A 212 3.13 -28.67 3.94
CA ALA A 212 3.92 -27.94 2.95
C ALA A 212 4.35 -28.91 1.84
N VAL A 213 3.82 -28.73 0.64
CA VAL A 213 4.20 -29.51 -0.54
C VAL A 213 5.18 -28.69 -1.39
N PRO A 214 6.39 -29.21 -1.69
CA PRO A 214 7.34 -28.49 -2.53
C PRO A 214 6.74 -28.25 -3.92
N LEU A 215 6.81 -27.01 -4.38
CA LEU A 215 6.46 -26.65 -5.74
C LEU A 215 7.67 -26.88 -6.64
N GLU A 216 7.51 -27.78 -7.59
CA GLU A 216 8.51 -27.98 -8.64
C GLU A 216 8.49 -26.77 -9.58
N THR A 217 9.42 -25.84 -9.35
CA THR A 217 9.62 -24.70 -10.24
C THR A 217 10.52 -25.14 -11.38
N ASP A 218 9.96 -25.54 -12.53
CA ASP A 218 10.76 -25.71 -13.74
C ASP A 218 11.16 -24.32 -14.28
N PRO A 219 12.45 -23.94 -14.21
CA PRO A 219 12.90 -22.62 -14.65
C PRO A 219 12.67 -22.38 -16.14
N LYS A 220 12.45 -23.44 -16.95
CA LYS A 220 12.23 -23.30 -18.40
C LYS A 220 10.81 -22.87 -18.76
N ARG A 221 9.83 -23.02 -17.87
CA ARG A 221 8.41 -22.78 -18.18
C ARG A 221 7.97 -21.32 -18.11
N ILE A 222 8.79 -20.41 -17.57
CA ILE A 222 8.41 -19.01 -17.26
C ILE A 222 8.57 -18.06 -18.48
N LYS A 223 9.03 -18.54 -19.65
CA LYS A 223 9.32 -17.67 -20.81
C LYS A 223 8.12 -17.25 -21.69
N SER A 224 6.88 -17.39 -21.23
CA SER A 224 5.70 -17.00 -22.02
C SER A 224 4.73 -16.15 -21.20
N PHE A 225 5.02 -14.86 -21.09
CA PHE A 225 4.07 -13.81 -20.73
C PHE A 225 4.35 -12.58 -21.59
#